data_AF-A0A397V711-F1
#
_entry.id   AF-A0A397V711-F1
#
_cell.length_a   1.000
_cell.length_b   1.000
_cell.length_c   1.000
_cell.angle_alpha   90.00
_cell.angle_beta   90.00
_cell.angle_gamma   90.00
#
_symmetry.space_group_name_H-M   'P 1'
#
loop_
_entity.id
_entity.type
_entity.pdbx_description
1 polymer ?
#
loop_
_entity_poly.entity_id
_entity_poly.type
_entity_poly.pdbx_seq_one_letter_code
_entity_poly.pdbx_strand_id
1 'polypeptide(L)'
;MGNVPIAKYEEDRVFMICITIHWRDDPKPLKQICLVDVETAPDPDWVTVVCGNQTNLLKAFAFCWKAIMPDIQIRFNDSQYDWPFIIEKAKSLGILEWMYNHMSPEPSYIEEIIN
;
A
#
# COMPACT_ATOMS: atom_id res chain seq x y z
N MET A 1 -8.60 15.53 24.44
CA MET A 1 -8.34 15.55 22.98
C MET A 1 -7.37 14.43 22.68
N GLY A 2 -7.57 13.70 21.57
CA GLY A 2 -6.60 12.69 21.11
C GLY A 2 -5.40 13.33 20.43
N ASN A 3 -4.29 12.60 20.36
CA ASN A 3 -3.09 13.01 19.64
C ASN A 3 -3.16 12.57 18.17
N VAL A 4 -2.44 13.27 17.29
CA VAL A 4 -2.27 12.87 15.89
C VAL A 4 -1.32 11.67 15.82
N PRO A 5 -1.58 10.64 14.99
CA PRO A 5 -0.68 9.50 14.86
C PRO A 5 0.69 9.91 14.30
N ILE A 6 1.77 9.44 14.91
CA ILE A 6 3.16 9.68 14.51
C ILE A 6 3.85 8.34 14.28
N ALA A 7 4.41 8.14 13.08
CA ALA A 7 4.97 6.86 12.68
C ALA A 7 6.11 6.32 13.59
N LYS A 8 6.79 7.20 14.32
CA LYS A 8 7.84 6.85 15.27
C LYS A 8 7.33 6.13 16.52
N TYR A 9 6.04 6.28 16.83
CA TYR A 9 5.40 5.67 18.00
C TYR A 9 4.89 4.28 17.64
N GLU A 10 5.22 3.28 18.46
CA GLU A 10 4.94 1.86 18.17
C GLU A 10 3.43 1.57 18.14
N GLU A 11 2.67 2.27 18.98
CA GLU A 11 1.22 2.18 19.11
C GLU A 11 0.46 2.70 17.88
N ASP A 12 1.03 3.65 17.16
CA ASP A 12 0.41 4.25 15.98
C ASP A 12 0.63 3.35 14.77
N ARG A 13 -0.30 2.44 14.48
CA ARG A 13 -0.12 1.39 13.47
C ARG A 13 -0.84 1.71 12.16
N VAL A 14 -0.30 1.17 11.07
CA VAL A 14 -1.03 1.03 9.81
C VAL A 14 -1.90 -0.22 9.95
N PHE A 15 -3.17 -0.02 10.22
CA PHE A 15 -4.16 -1.09 10.42
C PHE A 15 -5.01 -1.33 9.17
N MET A 16 -5.05 -0.38 8.23
CA MET A 16 -5.83 -0.48 7.00
C MET A 16 -5.17 0.29 5.86
N ILE A 17 -5.16 -0.30 4.65
CA ILE A 17 -4.85 0.39 3.39
C ILE A 17 -5.93 0.02 2.38
N CYS A 18 -6.58 1.03 1.80
CA CYS A 18 -7.51 0.87 0.68
C CYS A 18 -6.85 1.26 -0.64
N ILE A 19 -7.14 0.50 -1.68
CA ILE A 19 -6.64 0.68 -3.04
C ILE A 19 -7.81 0.58 -3.99
N THR A 20 -7.99 1.62 -4.83
CA THR A 20 -8.93 1.59 -5.95
C THR A 20 -8.14 1.74 -7.24
N ILE A 21 -8.37 0.84 -8.18
CA ILE A 21 -7.70 0.80 -9.47
C ILE A 21 -8.69 1.28 -10.52
N HIS A 22 -8.28 2.22 -11.36
CA HIS A 22 -9.12 2.84 -12.38
C HIS A 22 -8.38 2.91 -13.71
N TRP A 23 -9.13 2.86 -14.80
CA TRP A 23 -8.65 3.46 -16.04
C TRP A 23 -8.71 4.98 -15.91
N ARG A 24 -7.74 5.69 -16.46
CA ARG A 24 -7.56 7.15 -16.27
C ARG A 24 -8.85 7.97 -16.37
N ASP A 25 -9.69 7.65 -17.35
CA ASP A 25 -10.89 8.41 -17.70
C ASP A 25 -12.20 7.66 -17.37
N ASP A 26 -12.13 6.53 -16.67
CA ASP A 26 -13.31 5.76 -16.24
C ASP A 26 -13.58 6.04 -14.74
N PRO A 27 -14.74 6.62 -14.39
CA PRO A 27 -15.09 6.84 -12.99
C PRO A 27 -15.38 5.53 -12.23
N LYS A 28 -15.58 4.41 -12.93
CA LYS A 28 -15.83 3.12 -12.31
C LYS A 28 -14.50 2.40 -12.02
N PRO A 29 -14.26 1.98 -10.76
CA PRO A 29 -13.07 1.22 -10.44
C PRO A 29 -13.10 -0.15 -11.15
N LEU A 30 -11.96 -0.53 -11.74
CA LEU A 30 -11.69 -1.87 -12.22
C LEU A 30 -11.64 -2.87 -11.05
N LYS A 31 -11.05 -2.43 -9.92
CA LYS A 31 -10.92 -3.23 -8.70
C LYS A 31 -10.84 -2.33 -7.48
N GLN A 32 -11.40 -2.82 -6.38
CA GLN A 32 -11.29 -2.20 -5.06
C GLN A 32 -10.79 -3.25 -4.08
N ILE A 33 -9.74 -2.92 -3.34
CA ILE A 33 -9.05 -3.82 -2.41
C ILE A 33 -8.90 -3.11 -1.06
N CYS A 34 -9.34 -3.77 0.01
CA CYS A 34 -9.17 -3.32 1.38
C CYS A 34 -8.23 -4.30 2.10
N LEU A 35 -7.03 -3.83 2.46
CA LEU A 35 -6.08 -4.60 3.26
C LEU A 35 -6.27 -4.19 4.72
N VAL A 36 -6.51 -5.15 5.61
CA VAL A 36 -6.79 -4.90 7.03
C VAL A 36 -5.98 -5.81 7.93
N ASP A 37 -5.58 -5.35 9.11
CA ASP A 37 -4.81 -6.19 10.04
C ASP A 37 -5.71 -7.09 10.92
N VAL A 38 -6.95 -6.68 11.18
CA VAL A 38 -7.95 -7.42 11.98
C VAL A 38 -9.19 -7.78 11.17
N GLU A 39 -9.94 -8.77 11.63
CA GLU A 39 -11.23 -9.12 11.02
C GLU A 39 -12.17 -7.91 11.00
N THR A 40 -12.78 -7.67 9.84
CA THR A 40 -13.72 -6.57 9.62
C THR A 40 -14.93 -7.09 8.84
N ALA A 41 -16.06 -6.37 8.93
CA ALA A 41 -17.24 -6.71 8.15
C ALA A 41 -16.92 -6.62 6.64
N PRO A 42 -17.29 -7.63 5.84
CA PRO A 42 -17.07 -7.59 4.40
C PRO A 42 -18.00 -6.57 3.74
N ASP A 43 -17.47 -5.91 2.71
CA ASP A 43 -18.24 -5.09 1.79
C ASP A 43 -18.30 -5.82 0.43
N PRO A 44 -19.48 -6.02 -0.18
CA PRO A 44 -19.61 -6.76 -1.42
C PRO A 44 -18.89 -6.14 -2.62
N ASP A 45 -18.63 -4.83 -2.60
CA ASP A 45 -17.95 -4.11 -3.68
C ASP A 45 -16.42 -4.14 -3.54
N TRP A 46 -15.91 -4.66 -2.42
CA TRP A 46 -14.49 -4.69 -2.09
C TRP A 46 -13.96 -6.11 -1.90
N VAL A 47 -12.75 -6.34 -2.38
CA VAL A 47 -11.98 -7.50 -1.94
C VAL A 47 -11.28 -7.14 -0.64
N THR A 48 -11.80 -7.64 0.48
CA THR A 48 -11.18 -7.49 1.79
C THR A 48 -10.19 -8.62 2.06
N VAL A 49 -8.94 -8.26 2.38
CA VAL A 49 -7.87 -9.19 2.75
C VAL A 49 -7.46 -8.94 4.20
N VAL A 50 -7.69 -9.94 5.06
CA VAL A 50 -7.26 -9.90 6.47
C VAL A 50 -5.83 -10.40 6.57
N CYS A 51 -4.91 -9.51 6.96
CA CYS A 51 -3.47 -9.76 7.00
C CYS A 51 -2.96 -10.24 8.38
N GLY A 52 -3.76 -10.07 9.44
CA GLY A 52 -3.46 -10.52 10.80
C GLY A 52 -2.49 -9.63 11.60
N ASN A 53 -1.68 -8.80 10.92
CA ASN A 53 -0.79 -7.82 11.54
C ASN A 53 -0.30 -6.78 10.52
N GLN A 54 0.28 -5.68 11.02
CA GLN A 54 0.83 -4.58 10.22
C GLN A 54 1.93 -5.03 9.24
N THR A 55 2.84 -5.93 9.64
CA THR A 55 3.93 -6.39 8.77
C THR A 55 3.38 -7.07 7.53
N ASN A 56 2.43 -7.98 7.70
CA ASN A 56 1.77 -8.67 6.59
C ASN A 56 0.93 -7.72 5.76
N LEU A 57 0.27 -6.74 6.38
CA LEU A 57 -0.49 -5.71 5.68
C LEU A 57 0.40 -4.91 4.73
N LEU A 58 1.57 -4.45 5.20
CA LEU A 58 2.53 -3.72 4.38
C LEU A 58 3.14 -4.59 3.28
N LYS A 59 3.39 -5.88 3.55
CA LYS A 59 3.83 -6.82 2.50
C LYS A 59 2.74 -7.07 1.46
N ALA A 60 1.48 -7.21 1.88
CA ALA A 60 0.34 -7.34 0.98
C ALA A 60 0.19 -6.09 0.10
N PHE A 61 0.39 -4.89 0.67
CA PHE A 61 0.42 -3.66 -0.10
C PHE A 61 1.51 -3.67 -1.18
N ALA A 62 2.73 -4.11 -0.85
CA ALA A 62 3.82 -4.24 -1.83
C ALA A 62 3.48 -5.24 -2.94
N PHE A 63 2.85 -6.39 -2.61
CA PHE A 63 2.38 -7.34 -3.62
C PHE A 63 1.28 -6.77 -4.52
N CYS A 64 0.30 -6.06 -3.95
CA CYS A 64 -0.71 -5.36 -4.74
C CYS A 64 -0.04 -4.37 -5.68
N TRP A 65 0.89 -3.53 -5.19
CA TRP A 65 1.63 -2.60 -6.01
C TRP A 65 2.34 -3.28 -7.19
N LYS A 66 3.07 -4.37 -6.93
CA LYS A 66 3.76 -5.16 -7.97
C LYS A 66 2.81 -5.71 -9.02
N ALA A 67 1.66 -6.23 -8.58
CA ALA A 67 0.68 -6.83 -9.49
C ALA A 67 -0.06 -5.78 -10.32
N ILE A 68 -0.25 -4.57 -9.78
CA ILE A 68 -0.98 -3.48 -10.42
C ILE A 68 -0.07 -2.70 -11.38
N MET A 69 1.21 -2.51 -11.03
CA MET A 69 2.18 -1.68 -11.75
C MET A 69 1.59 -0.33 -12.18
N PRO A 70 1.11 0.50 -11.24
CA PRO A 70 0.39 1.72 -11.61
C PRO A 70 1.31 2.72 -12.31
N ASP A 71 0.90 3.23 -13.47
CA ASP A 71 1.58 4.35 -14.13
C ASP A 71 1.44 5.66 -13.34
N ILE A 72 0.28 5.84 -12.69
CA ILE A 72 -0.07 7.04 -11.95
C ILE A 72 -0.68 6.66 -10.60
N GLN A 73 -0.15 7.23 -9.52
CA GLN A 73 -0.76 7.22 -8.19
C GLN A 73 -1.37 8.58 -7.89
N ILE A 74 -2.67 8.61 -7.57
CA ILE A 74 -3.38 9.82 -7.16
C ILE A 74 -3.92 9.60 -5.76
N ARG A 75 -3.54 10.47 -4.82
CA ARG A 75 -4.03 10.45 -3.43
C ARG A 75 -3.98 11.86 -2.82
N PHE A 76 -4.72 12.06 -1.74
CA PHE A 76 -4.72 13.31 -0.98
C PHE A 76 -3.69 13.22 0.15
N ASN A 77 -2.78 14.20 0.25
CA ASN A 77 -1.75 14.31 1.31
C ASN A 77 -0.69 13.19 1.37
N ASP A 78 -0.57 12.40 0.30
CA ASP A 78 0.24 11.18 0.24
C ASP A 78 1.73 11.43 0.50
N SER A 79 2.29 12.46 -0.14
CA SER A 79 3.71 12.79 -0.05
C SER A 79 4.11 13.41 1.29
N GLN A 80 3.16 13.97 2.04
CA GLN A 80 3.40 14.64 3.32
C GLN A 80 3.02 13.77 4.52
N TYR A 81 2.12 12.81 4.35
CA TYR A 81 1.66 11.95 5.44
C TYR A 81 1.81 10.46 5.13
N ASP A 82 1.06 9.91 4.18
CA ASP A 82 0.93 8.47 3.99
C ASP A 82 2.28 7.80 3.66
N TRP A 83 3.01 8.29 2.67
CA TRP A 83 4.32 7.73 2.30
C TRP A 83 5.36 7.88 3.41
N PRO A 84 5.57 9.07 4.02
CA PRO A 84 6.42 9.19 5.19
C PRO A 84 6.05 8.21 6.30
N PHE A 85 4.75 8.02 6.56
CA PHE A 85 4.28 7.12 7.61
C PHE A 85 4.56 5.65 7.28
N ILE A 86 4.23 5.20 6.06
CA ILE A 86 4.47 3.84 5.57
C ILE A 86 5.97 3.54 5.56
N ILE A 87 6.80 4.46 5.06
CA ILE A 87 8.26 4.29 4.98
C ILE A 87 8.85 4.16 6.39
N GLU A 88 8.49 5.04 7.32
CA GLU A 88 9.00 4.96 8.69
C GLU A 88 8.57 3.67 9.40
N LYS A 89 7.34 3.19 9.16
CA LYS A 89 6.88 1.89 9.68
C LYS A 89 7.58 0.70 9.04
N ALA A 90 7.78 0.72 7.73
CA ALA A 90 8.50 -0.32 7.03
C ALA A 90 9.96 -0.39 7.51
N LYS A 91 10.60 0.75 7.82
CA LYS A 91 11.92 0.81 8.44
C LYS A 91 11.92 0.19 9.83
N SER A 92 11.00 0.60 10.72
CA SER A 92 10.95 0.10 12.09
C SER A 92 10.67 -1.41 12.15
N LEU A 93 9.96 -1.95 11.16
CA LEU A 93 9.67 -3.38 11.02
C LEU A 93 10.76 -4.17 10.27
N GLY A 94 11.81 -3.50 9.76
CA GLY A 94 12.90 -4.15 9.02
C GLY A 94 12.49 -4.71 7.65
N ILE A 95 11.44 -4.17 7.03
CA ILE A 95 10.89 -4.64 5.74
C ILE A 95 10.99 -3.61 4.60
N LEU A 96 11.56 -2.42 4.84
CA LEU A 96 11.61 -1.36 3.81
C LEU A 96 12.32 -1.83 2.54
N GLU A 97 13.52 -2.41 2.66
CA GLU A 97 14.27 -2.90 1.49
C GLU A 97 13.51 -4.03 0.77
N TRP A 98 12.89 -4.92 1.53
CA TRP A 98 12.06 -5.98 0.97
C TRP A 98 10.88 -5.40 0.17
N MET A 99 10.18 -4.41 0.72
CA MET A 99 9.06 -3.75 0.03
C MET A 99 9.53 -3.05 -1.25
N TYR A 100 10.63 -2.29 -1.17
CA TYR A 100 11.22 -1.61 -2.33
C TYR A 100 11.49 -2.60 -3.47
N ASN A 101 12.20 -3.69 -3.19
CA ASN A 101 12.53 -4.70 -4.20
C ASN A 101 11.29 -5.40 -4.79
N HIS A 102 10.21 -5.55 -4.01
CA HIS A 102 8.97 -6.15 -4.51
C HIS A 102 8.12 -5.14 -5.28
N MET A 103 8.23 -3.84 -5.01
CA MET A 103 7.45 -2.81 -5.69
C MET A 103 8.13 -2.29 -6.96
N SER A 104 9.45 -2.42 -7.06
CA SER A 104 10.21 -2.05 -8.25
C SER A 104 9.98 -3.04 -9.41
N PRO A 105 10.02 -2.57 -10.67
CA PRO A 105 10.07 -3.44 -11.84
C PRO A 105 11.30 -4.35 -11.81
N GLU A 106 11.20 -5.54 -12.41
CA GLU A 106 12.36 -6.41 -12.61
C GLU A 106 13.36 -5.75 -13.59
N PRO A 107 14.69 -5.86 -13.37
CA PRO A 107 15.70 -5.21 -14.21
C PRO A 107 15.61 -5.54 -15.70
N SER A 108 15.12 -6.72 -16.08
CA SER A 108 15.00 -7.13 -17.48
C SER A 108 14.07 -6.23 -18.29
N TYR A 109 13.09 -5.56 -17.65
CA TYR A 109 12.21 -4.60 -18.33
C TYR A 109 12.91 -3.27 -18.64
N ILE A 110 13.99 -2.93 -17.93
CA ILE A 110 14.73 -1.69 -18.18
C ILE A 110 15.57 -1.81 -19.46
N GLU A 111 16.15 -2.99 -19.71
CA GLU A 111 16.97 -3.24 -20.91
C GLU A 111 16.12 -3.23 -22.20
N GLU A 112 14.84 -3.62 -22.14
CA GLU A 112 13.92 -3.57 -23.28
C GLU A 112 13.45 -2.15 -23.63
N ILE A 113 13.46 -1.21 -22.69
CA ILE A 113 13.05 0.20 -22.93
C ILE A 113 14.21 1.04 -23.49
N ILE A 114 15.45 0.62 -23.25
CA ILE A 114 16.67 1.36 -23.65
C ILE A 114 17.19 0.92 -25.04
N ASN A 115 16.68 -0.18 -25.61
CA ASN A 115 17.01 -0.66 -26.97
C ASN A 115 15.88 -0.40 -27.97
#